data_AF-A0A9X2PTK5-F1
#
_entry.id   AF-A0A9X2PTK5-F1
#
_cell.length_a   1.000
_cell.length_b   1.000
_cell.length_c   1.000
_cell.angle_alpha   90.00
_cell.angle_beta   90.00
_cell.angle_gamma   90.00
#
_symmetry.space_group_name_H-M   'P 1'
#
loop_
_entity.id
_entity.type
_entity.pdbx_description
1 polymer ?
#
loop_
_entity_poly.entity_id
_entity_poly.type
_entity_poly.pdbx_seq_one_letter_code
_entity_poly.pdbx_strand_id
1 'polypeptide(L)'
;MQNQLHPNALGLSLALLSGLCMLVLGLFGLLGIYEGAVQMMTDWHLFFSADAVGILTGILEGAFWGYVLGVLTAVFYNWFVPGTRSESG
;
A
#
# COMPACT_ATOMS: atom_id res chain seq x y z
N MET A 1 16.08 22.12 11.63
CA MET A 1 15.82 21.41 10.35
C MET A 1 14.76 20.35 10.62
N GLN A 2 13.64 20.38 9.89
CA GLN A 2 12.47 19.51 10.10
C GLN A 2 12.76 18.10 9.53
N ASN A 3 13.62 17.35 10.19
CA ASN A 3 14.10 16.05 9.72
C ASN A 3 13.18 14.89 10.14
N GLN A 4 11.87 15.14 10.21
CA GLN A 4 10.86 14.12 10.52
C GLN A 4 10.14 13.72 9.24
N LEU A 5 10.06 12.42 9.01
CA LEU A 5 9.31 11.87 7.89
C LEU A 5 7.83 12.02 8.21
N HIS A 6 7.09 12.77 7.39
CA HIS A 6 5.65 12.97 7.59
C HIS A 6 4.92 11.63 7.35
N PRO A 7 4.39 10.97 8.39
CA PRO A 7 3.84 9.61 8.25
C PRO A 7 2.67 9.57 7.28
N ASN A 8 1.87 10.64 7.26
CA ASN A 8 0.72 10.77 6.38
C ASN A 8 1.12 10.88 4.91
N ALA A 9 2.22 11.59 4.60
CA ALA A 9 2.70 11.77 3.24
C ALA A 9 3.23 10.45 2.66
N LEU A 10 3.95 9.67 3.48
CA LEU A 10 4.50 8.38 3.07
C LEU A 10 3.43 7.28 3.04
N GLY A 11 2.52 7.27 4.01
CA GLY A 11 1.35 6.40 4.00
C GLY A 11 0.49 6.61 2.75
N LEU A 12 0.16 7.86 2.41
CA LEU A 12 -0.67 8.16 1.24
C LEU A 12 0.02 7.83 -0.08
N SER A 13 1.32 8.09 -0.21
CA SER A 13 2.06 7.75 -1.45
C SER A 13 2.14 6.25 -1.68
N LEU A 14 2.39 5.46 -0.62
CA LEU A 14 2.34 4.00 -0.71
C LEU A 14 0.93 3.45 -0.93
N ALA A 15 -0.09 4.05 -0.33
CA ALA A 15 -1.49 3.68 -0.55
C ALA A 15 -1.87 3.86 -2.02
N LEU A 16 -1.52 5.02 -2.61
CA LEU A 16 -1.78 5.31 -4.02
C LEU A 16 -0.99 4.39 -4.94
N LEU A 17 0.30 4.18 -4.66
CA LEU A 17 1.14 3.29 -5.45
C LEU A 17 0.62 1.85 -5.42
N SER A 18 0.27 1.35 -4.23
CA SER A 18 -0.30 0.02 -4.05
C SER A 18 -1.65 -0.11 -4.77
N GLY A 19 -2.55 0.86 -4.61
CA GLY A 19 -3.83 0.88 -5.30
C GLY A 19 -3.69 0.93 -6.83
N LEU A 20 -2.73 1.70 -7.36
CA LEU A 20 -2.42 1.72 -8.79
C LEU A 20 -1.89 0.37 -9.29
N CYS A 21 -1.00 -0.28 -8.54
CA CYS A 21 -0.53 -1.64 -8.87
C CYS A 21 -1.68 -2.65 -8.88
N MET A 22 -2.58 -2.61 -7.89
CA MET A 22 -3.78 -3.46 -7.85
C MET A 22 -4.69 -3.23 -9.04
N LEU A 23 -4.89 -1.98 -9.44
CA LEU A 23 -5.72 -1.62 -10.59
C LEU A 23 -5.14 -2.15 -11.90
N VAL A 24 -3.83 -1.96 -12.11
CA VAL A 24 -3.13 -2.45 -13.31
C VAL A 24 -3.18 -3.98 -13.38
N LEU A 25 -2.94 -4.68 -12.26
CA LEU A 25 -3.01 -6.14 -12.21
C LEU A 25 -4.45 -6.66 -12.38
N GLY A 26 -5.45 -5.96 -11.83
CA GLY A 26 -6.86 -6.27 -12.08
C GLY A 26 -7.24 -6.13 -13.54
N LEU A 27 -6.76 -5.09 -14.23
CA LEU A 27 -6.95 -4.93 -15.68
C LEU A 27 -6.30 -6.08 -16.47
N PHE A 28 -5.11 -6.54 -16.07
CA PHE A 28 -4.47 -7.70 -16.68
C PHE A 28 -5.29 -8.99 -16.46
N GLY A 29 -5.86 -9.18 -15.26
CA GLY A 29 -6.80 -10.27 -14.97
C GLY A 29 -8.04 -10.28 -15.86
N LEU A 30 -8.65 -9.11 -16.10
CA LEU A 30 -9.80 -8.99 -17.01
C LEU A 30 -9.45 -9.27 -18.48
N LEU A 31 -8.22 -8.96 -18.89
CA LEU A 31 -7.75 -9.22 -20.27
C LEU A 31 -7.23 -10.65 -20.46
N GLY A 32 -7.14 -11.46 -19.40
CA GLY A 32 -6.54 -12.81 -19.45
C GLY A 32 -5.04 -12.78 -19.77
N ILE A 33 -4.36 -11.65 -19.51
CA ILE A 33 -2.92 -11.48 -19.74
C ILE A 33 -2.24 -11.53 -18.37
N TYR A 34 -1.04 -12.10 -18.27
CA TYR A 34 -0.33 -12.23 -16.99
C TYR A 34 -1.11 -13.01 -15.92
N GLU A 35 -1.81 -14.08 -16.32
CA GLU A 35 -2.57 -14.94 -15.40
C GLU A 35 -1.73 -15.42 -14.21
N GLY A 36 -0.43 -15.67 -14.38
CA GLY A 36 0.45 -16.03 -13.26
C GLY A 36 0.57 -14.94 -12.19
N ALA A 37 0.59 -13.66 -12.56
CA ALA A 37 0.62 -12.55 -11.60
C ALA A 37 -0.74 -12.36 -10.91
N VAL A 38 -1.83 -12.58 -11.65
CA VAL A 38 -3.21 -12.50 -11.15
C VAL A 38 -3.51 -13.65 -10.19
N GLN A 39 -3.01 -14.85 -10.49
CA GLN A 39 -3.15 -16.03 -9.64
C GLN A 39 -2.37 -15.85 -8.33
N MET A 40 -1.14 -15.32 -8.40
CA MET A 40 -0.37 -14.99 -7.22
C MET A 40 -1.05 -13.91 -6.36
N MET A 41 -1.69 -12.91 -6.99
CA MET A 41 -2.52 -11.94 -6.26
C MET A 41 -3.74 -12.55 -5.60
N THR A 42 -4.40 -13.50 -6.27
CA THR A 42 -5.56 -14.22 -5.72
C THR A 42 -5.18 -15.03 -4.48
N ASP A 43 -3.96 -15.59 -4.46
CA ASP A 43 -3.45 -16.30 -3.29
C ASP A 43 -3.02 -15.36 -2.15
N TRP A 44 -2.53 -14.16 -2.47
CA TRP A 44 -2.01 -13.20 -1.49
C TRP A 44 -3.07 -12.26 -0.92
N HIS A 45 -4.18 -12.07 -1.63
CA HIS A 45 -5.27 -11.17 -1.22
C HIS A 45 -6.55 -11.96 -0.98
N LEU A 46 -7.00 -11.98 0.27
CA LEU A 46 -8.16 -12.75 0.72
C LEU A 46 -9.46 -12.34 0.00
N PHE A 47 -9.54 -11.09 -0.48
CA PHE A 47 -10.72 -10.56 -1.16
C PHE A 47 -10.51 -10.33 -2.65
N PHE A 48 -9.31 -10.55 -3.19
CA PHE A 48 -9.07 -10.38 -4.61
C PHE A 48 -9.62 -11.56 -5.40
N SER A 49 -10.31 -11.23 -6.50
CA SER A 49 -10.75 -12.21 -7.47
C SER A 49 -10.70 -11.55 -8.86
N ALA A 50 -10.58 -12.35 -9.91
CA ALA A 50 -10.56 -11.88 -11.30
C ALA A 50 -11.93 -11.36 -11.80
N ASP A 51 -12.88 -11.12 -10.89
CA ASP A 51 -14.16 -10.48 -11.15
C ASP A 51 -14.08 -8.97 -10.86
N ALA A 52 -14.94 -8.16 -11.49
CA ALA A 52 -14.94 -6.70 -11.31
C ALA A 52 -15.10 -6.28 -9.83
N VAL A 53 -15.88 -7.04 -9.05
CA VAL A 53 -16.06 -6.79 -7.60
C VAL A 53 -14.82 -7.21 -6.81
N GLY A 54 -14.15 -8.30 -7.20
CA GLY A 54 -12.90 -8.78 -6.59
C GLY A 54 -11.73 -7.81 -6.82
N ILE A 55 -11.67 -7.20 -7.99
CA ILE A 55 -10.67 -6.16 -8.29
C ILE A 55 -10.93 -4.92 -7.42
N LEU A 56 -12.19 -4.50 -7.29
CA LEU A 56 -12.52 -3.30 -6.50
C LEU A 56 -12.19 -3.49 -5.01
N THR A 57 -12.50 -4.68 -4.47
CA THR A 57 -12.19 -5.03 -3.08
C THR A 57 -10.70 -5.24 -2.86
N GLY A 58 -9.98 -5.83 -3.82
CA GLY A 58 -8.52 -5.94 -3.78
C GLY A 58 -7.79 -4.59 -3.85
N ILE A 59 -8.31 -3.62 -4.62
CA ILE A 59 -7.78 -2.24 -4.62
C ILE A 59 -7.91 -1.61 -3.23
N LEU A 60 -9.07 -1.77 -2.57
CA LEU A 60 -9.30 -1.24 -1.22
C LEU A 60 -8.39 -1.91 -0.19
N GLU A 61 -8.25 -3.24 -0.25
CA GLU A 61 -7.37 -4.01 0.62
C GLU A 61 -5.90 -3.60 0.43
N GLY A 62 -5.43 -3.53 -0.82
CA GLY A 62 -4.07 -3.11 -1.16
C GLY A 62 -3.77 -1.69 -0.73
N ALA A 63 -4.68 -0.74 -0.99
CA ALA A 63 -4.53 0.64 -0.55
C ALA A 63 -4.47 0.75 0.98
N PHE A 64 -5.31 -0.01 1.70
CA PHE A 64 -5.32 -0.04 3.16
C PHE A 64 -4.01 -0.60 3.71
N TRP A 65 -3.56 -1.76 3.25
CA TRP A 65 -2.30 -2.36 3.70
C TRP A 65 -1.08 -1.53 3.29
N GLY A 66 -1.09 -0.93 2.10
CA GLY A 66 -0.05 0.00 1.65
C GLY A 66 0.03 1.24 2.53
N TYR A 67 -1.11 1.79 2.94
CA TYR A 67 -1.15 2.89 3.91
C TYR A 67 -0.59 2.46 5.27
N VAL A 68 -1.04 1.33 5.80
CA VAL A 68 -0.60 0.79 7.09
C VAL A 68 0.91 0.56 7.08
N LEU A 69 1.46 -0.10 6.05
CA LEU A 69 2.89 -0.31 5.90
C LEU A 69 3.67 1.00 5.74
N GLY A 70 3.14 1.98 5.00
CA GLY A 70 3.77 3.29 4.85
C GLY A 70 3.84 4.06 6.17
N VAL A 71 2.76 4.08 6.95
CA VAL A 71 2.74 4.70 8.28
C VAL A 71 3.67 3.96 9.24
N LEU A 72 3.62 2.62 9.27
CA LEU A 72 4.51 1.81 10.10
C LEU A 72 5.98 2.05 9.76
N THR A 73 6.32 2.14 8.46
CA THR A 73 7.68 2.43 8.00
C THR A 73 8.12 3.82 8.45
N ALA A 74 7.25 4.83 8.36
CA ALA A 74 7.57 6.17 8.84
C ALA A 74 7.76 6.24 10.36
N VAL A 75 6.92 5.54 11.14
CA VAL A 75 7.07 5.42 12.60
C VAL A 75 8.35 4.69 12.96
N PHE A 76 8.64 3.58 12.28
CA PHE A 76 9.86 2.79 12.49
C PHE A 76 11.13 3.59 12.12
N TYR A 77 11.09 4.36 11.03
CA TYR A 77 12.16 5.27 10.64
C TYR A 77 12.39 6.36 11.68
N ASN A 78 11.33 6.98 12.19
CA ASN A 78 11.43 7.98 13.26
C ASN A 78 11.90 7.38 14.60
N TRP A 79 11.74 6.07 14.81
CA TRP A 79 12.30 5.38 15.97
C TRP A 79 13.81 5.14 15.83
N PHE A 80 14.27 4.76 14.63
CA PHE A 80 15.69 4.52 14.35
C PHE A 80 16.51 5.81 14.16
N VAL A 81 15.88 6.86 13.63
CA VAL A 81 16.45 8.19 13.51
C VAL A 81 15.75 9.06 14.55
N PRO A 82 16.26 9.11 15.80
CA PRO A 82 15.72 10.00 16.81
C PRO A 82 15.99 11.44 16.36
N GLY A 83 15.03 12.04 15.67
CA GLY A 83 14.91 13.49 15.64
C GLY A 83 14.76 13.92 17.08
N THR A 84 15.78 14.59 17.62
CA THR A 84 15.85 15.12 18.98
C THR A 84 14.47 15.52 19.45
N ARG A 85 13.95 14.82 20.47
CA ARG A 85 12.70 15.18 21.17
C ARG A 85 12.75 16.68 21.39
N SER A 86 11.91 17.45 20.68
CA SER A 86 11.73 18.85 21.03
C SER A 86 11.13 18.83 22.42
N GLU A 87 11.94 19.26 23.36
CA GLU A 87 11.51 19.75 24.66
C GLU A 87 10.29 20.64 24.43
N SER A 88 9.12 20.16 24.88
CA SER A 88 7.95 21.01 25.07
C SER A 88 8.18 21.73 26.39
N GLY A 89 8.64 22.98 26.28
CA GLY A 89 8.39 23.99 27.32
C GLY A 89 6.91 24.33 27.42
#